data_AF-A0A7J7MD51-F1
#
_entry.id   AF-A0A7J7MD51-F1
#
_cell.length_a   1.000
_cell.length_b   1.000
_cell.length_c   1.000
_cell.angle_alpha   90.00
_cell.angle_beta   90.00
_cell.angle_gamma   90.00
#
_symmetry.space_group_name_H-M   'P 1'
#
loop_
_entity.id
_entity.type
_entity.pdbx_description
1 polymer ?
#
loop_
_entity_poly.entity_id
_entity_poly.type
_entity_poly.pdbx_seq_one_letter_code
_entity_poly.pdbx_strand_id
1 'polypeptide(L)' 'MIGVDQAGLDEMCGISIRRLSSKNHTLEEKMTSSLLMTDRSCLFPGMAERLEYEIRKIHHFGASIKCLELLIPFLMPGGE' A
#
# COMPACT_ATOMS: atom_id res chain seq x y z
N MET A 1 -15.51 -5.90 -10.43
CA MET A 1 -14.50 -6.76 -11.06
C MET A 1 -14.73 -6.70 -12.56
N ILE A 2 -13.83 -6.06 -13.29
CA ILE A 2 -13.79 -6.14 -14.76
C ILE A 2 -13.04 -7.45 -15.01
N GLY A 3 -13.53 -8.37 -15.85
CA GLY A 3 -13.04 -9.75 -16.00
C GLY A 3 -11.61 -9.88 -16.56
N VAL A 4 -10.66 -9.24 -15.90
CA VAL A 4 -9.23 -9.22 -16.16
C VAL A 4 -8.60 -10.21 -15.21
N ASP A 5 -7.79 -11.10 -15.76
CA ASP A 5 -6.99 -12.06 -14.99
C ASP A 5 -5.76 -11.34 -14.42
N GLN A 6 -5.94 -10.63 -13.31
CA GLN A 6 -4.89 -9.90 -12.62
C GLN A 6 -5.02 -10.05 -11.09
N ALA A 7 -3.88 -10.01 -10.41
CA ALA A 7 -3.83 -9.98 -8.95
C ALA A 7 -4.54 -8.75 -8.37
N GLY A 8 -5.06 -8.90 -7.15
CA GLY A 8 -5.58 -7.78 -6.37
C GLY A 8 -4.47 -6.82 -5.92
N LEU A 9 -4.82 -5.59 -5.56
CA LEU A 9 -3.85 -4.61 -5.04
C LEU A 9 -3.19 -5.10 -3.74
N ASP A 10 -3.99 -5.68 -2.86
CA ASP A 10 -3.57 -6.30 -1.60
C ASP A 10 -2.60 -7.46 -1.83
N GLU A 11 -2.88 -8.32 -2.83
CA GLU A 11 -1.99 -9.41 -3.22
C GLU A 11 -0.66 -8.90 -3.78
N MET A 12 -0.71 -7.94 -4.72
CA MET A 12 0.49 -7.34 -5.31
C MET A 12 1.38 -6.68 -4.24
N CYS A 13 0.75 -5.97 -3.30
CA CYS A 13 1.45 -5.30 -2.21
C CYS A 13 2.03 -6.32 -1.21
N GLY A 14 1.28 -7.37 -0.83
CA GLY A 14 1.77 -8.45 0.02
C GLY A 14 2.98 -9.18 -0.58
N ILE A 15 2.96 -9.48 -1.88
CA ILE A 15 4.09 -10.06 -2.60
C ILE A 15 5.31 -9.12 -2.56
N SER A 16 5.09 -7.82 -2.77
CA SER A 16 6.15 -6.82 -2.76
C SER A 16 6.81 -6.71 -1.39
N ILE A 17 6.03 -6.65 -0.32
CA ILE A 17 6.52 -6.63 1.07
C ILE A 17 7.36 -7.87 1.35
N ARG A 18 6.87 -9.06 0.99
CA ARG A 18 7.60 -10.32 1.19
C ARG A 18 8.95 -10.34 0.46
N ARG A 19 9.03 -9.73 -0.73
CA ARG A 19 10.27 -9.62 -1.52
C ARG A 19 11.25 -8.60 -0.94
N LEU A 20 10.74 -7.57 -0.26
CA LEU A 20 11.56 -6.57 0.43
C LEU A 20 12.06 -7.04 1.80
N SER A 21 11.59 -8.20 2.29
CA SER A 21 12.14 -8.84 3.48
C SER A 21 13.65 -9.02 3.33
N SER A 22 14.39 -8.38 4.23
CA SER A 22 15.84 -8.32 4.21
C SER A 22 16.39 -9.13 5.38
N LYS A 23 17.62 -9.65 5.27
CA LYS A 23 18.29 -10.33 6.41
C LYS A 23 18.41 -9.43 7.65
N ASN A 24 18.26 -8.11 7.49
CA ASN A 24 18.23 -7.16 8.58
C ASN A 24 16.77 -6.87 8.96
N HIS A 25 16.28 -7.55 9.98
CA HIS A 25 14.89 -7.44 10.47
C HIS A 25 14.49 -5.99 10.80
N THR A 26 15.40 -5.17 11.32
CA THR A 26 15.12 -3.76 11.65
C THR A 26 14.93 -2.90 10.40
N LEU A 27 15.69 -3.18 9.34
CA LEU A 27 15.53 -2.49 8.06
C LEU A 27 14.25 -2.93 7.35
N GLU A 28 13.93 -4.23 7.40
CA GLU A 28 12.67 -4.77 6.89
C GLU A 28 11.48 -4.07 7.54
N GLU A 29 11.40 -4.06 8.87
CA GLU A 29 10.29 -3.47 9.61
C GLU A 29 10.14 -1.97 9.32
N LYS A 30 11.26 -1.25 9.14
CA LYS A 30 11.23 0.16 8.74
C LYS A 30 10.71 0.36 7.32
N MET A 31 11.06 -0.51 6.37
CA MET A 31 10.64 -0.40 4.97
C MET A 31 9.20 -0.83 4.74
N THR A 32 8.68 -1.76 5.56
CA THR A 32 7.37 -2.37 5.35
C THR A 32 6.32 -1.89 6.34
N SER A 33 6.64 -0.95 7.26
CA SER A 33 5.70 -0.41 8.26
C SER A 33 4.71 0.63 7.72
N SER A 34 4.91 1.14 6.51
CA SER A 34 3.97 2.09 5.90
C SER A 34 3.83 1.90 4.40
N LEU A 35 2.64 2.21 3.90
CA LEU A 35 2.29 2.20 2.49
C LEU A 35 1.80 3.59 2.11
N LEU A 36 2.47 4.23 1.15
CA LEU A 36 2.06 5.53 0.62
C LEU A 36 1.20 5.31 -0.63
N MET A 37 -0.01 5.87 -0.62
CA MET A 37 -0.98 5.81 -1.70
C MET A 37 -1.04 7.18 -2.39
N THR A 38 -0.67 7.24 -3.67
CA THR A 38 -0.43 8.51 -4.37
C THR A 38 -1.44 8.87 -5.46
N ASP A 39 -2.26 7.92 -5.90
CA ASP A 39 -3.19 8.15 -7.00
C ASP A 39 -4.49 8.80 -6.51
N ARG A 40 -5.17 9.57 -7.38
CA ARG A 40 -6.46 10.18 -7.04
C ARG A 40 -7.53 9.14 -6.72
N SER A 41 -7.47 7.96 -7.33
CA SER A 41 -8.38 6.84 -7.02
C SER A 41 -8.24 6.33 -5.59
N CYS A 42 -7.13 6.64 -4.91
CA CYS A 42 -6.92 6.31 -3.52
C CYS A 42 -7.75 7.16 -2.56
N LEU A 43 -8.27 8.32 -2.99
CA LEU A 43 -9.16 9.17 -2.18
C LEU A 43 -10.59 8.62 -2.06
N PHE A 44 -10.86 7.43 -2.61
CA PHE A 44 -12.16 6.79 -2.44
C PHE A 44 -12.36 6.43 -0.96
N PRO A 45 -13.50 6.80 -0.34
CA PRO A 45 -13.71 6.55 1.08
C PRO A 45 -13.55 5.07 1.45
N GLY A 46 -12.76 4.78 2.49
CA GLY A 46 -12.53 3.42 2.97
C GLY A 46 -11.41 2.66 2.24
N MET A 47 -10.72 3.27 1.27
CA MET A 47 -9.70 2.59 0.47
C MET A 47 -8.45 2.26 1.29
N ALA A 48 -7.91 3.23 2.03
CA ALA A 48 -6.77 2.99 2.92
C ALA A 48 -7.09 1.97 4.01
N GLU A 49 -8.27 2.06 4.65
CA GLU A 49 -8.69 1.15 5.71
C GLU A 49 -8.83 -0.28 5.17
N ARG A 50 -9.42 -0.44 3.98
CA ARG A 50 -9.56 -1.74 3.34
C ARG A 50 -8.21 -2.34 2.99
N LEU A 51 -7.31 -1.56 2.41
CA LEU A 51 -5.97 -2.04 2.05
C LEU A 51 -5.17 -2.40 3.30
N GLU A 52 -5.21 -1.56 4.34
CA GLU A 52 -4.52 -1.84 5.61
C GLU A 52 -5.02 -3.12 6.25
N TYR A 53 -6.35 -3.34 6.29
CA TYR A 53 -6.95 -4.55 6.83
C TYR A 53 -6.49 -5.80 6.08
N GLU A 54 -6.53 -5.78 4.74
CA GLU A 54 -6.13 -6.93 3.92
C GLU A 54 -4.62 -7.20 4.01
N ILE A 55 -3.78 -6.17 3.99
CA ILE A 55 -2.33 -6.36 4.15
C ILE A 55 -1.97 -6.91 5.53
N ARG A 56 -2.65 -6.45 6.58
CA ARG A 56 -2.43 -6.95 7.95
C ARG A 56 -2.76 -8.44 8.08
N LYS A 57 -3.70 -8.97 7.28
CA LYS A 57 -3.99 -10.42 7.24
C LYS A 57 -2.86 -11.24 6.60
N ILE A 58 -2.10 -10.63 5.69
CA ILE A 58 -1.06 -11.31 4.89
C ILE A 58 0.33 -11.13 5.52
N HIS A 59 0.54 -10.07 6.31
CA HIS A 59 1.83 -9.73 6.92
C HIS A 59 2.16 -10.58 8.16
N HIS A 60 3.45 -10.63 8.53
CA HIS A 60 3.91 -11.21 9.79
C HIS A 60 3.10 -10.66 10.98
N PHE A 61 2.64 -11.58 11.83
CA PHE A 61 1.84 -11.27 13.02
C PHE A 61 2.56 -10.26 13.93
N GLY A 62 1.90 -9.15 14.25
CA GLY A 62 2.42 -8.10 15.14
C GLY A 62 3.05 -6.88 14.46
N ALA A 63 3.27 -6.91 13.14
CA ALA A 63 3.74 -5.73 12.43
C ALA A 63 2.67 -4.63 12.39
N SER A 64 3.08 -3.40 12.67
CA SER A 64 2.23 -2.22 12.50
C SER A 64 2.40 -1.66 11.08
N ILE A 65 1.45 -1.99 10.20
CA ILE A 65 1.33 -1.35 8.89
C ILE A 65 0.33 -0.20 8.97
N LYS A 66 0.70 0.93 8.38
CA LYS A 66 -0.19 2.09 8.19
C LYS A 66 -0.28 2.47 6.73
N CYS A 67 -1.50 2.57 6.21
CA CYS A 67 -1.71 3.19 4.90
C CYS A 67 -1.80 4.71 5.05
N LEU A 68 -1.05 5.43 4.23
CA LEU A 68 -1.01 6.89 4.19
C LEU A 68 -1.47 7.35 2.82
N GLU A 69 -2.52 8.16 2.78
CA GLU A 69 -3.01 8.77 1.55
C GLU A 69 -2.29 10.10 1.31
N LEU A 70 -1.78 10.29 0.10
CA LEU A 70 -1.13 11.52 -0.28
C LEU A 70 -2.17 12.54 -0.75
N LEU A 71 -2.47 13.50 0.12
CA LEU A 71 -3.29 14.65 -0.24
C LEU A 71 -2.39 15.76 -0.81
N ILE A 72 -1.86 15.57 -2.02
CA ILE A 72 -1.23 16.69 -2.74
C ILE A 72 -2.35 17.63 -3.23
N PRO A 73 -2.30 18.93 -2.90
CA PRO A 73 -3.21 19.90 -3.50
C PRO A 73 -2.97 19.91 -5.01
N PHE A 74 -4.06 19.87 -5.76
CA PHE A 74 -4.25 19.77 -7.22
C PHE A 74 -3.27 20.49 -8.17
N LEU A 75 -2.32 21.30 -7.69
CA LEU A 75 -1.45 22.12 -8.51
C LEU A 75 -0.28 21.31 -9.12
N MET A 76 -0.55 20.56 -10.19
CA MET A 76 0.44 20.38 -11.25
C MET A 76 0.43 21.67 -12.10
N PRO A 77 1.48 22.51 -12.10
CA PRO A 77 1.56 23.60 -13.05
C PRO A 77 1.87 23.03 -14.44
N GLY A 78 0.96 23.26 -15.39
CA GLY A 78 1.26 23.16 -16.83
C GLY A 78 0.89 21.82 -17.45
N GLY A 79 -0.06 21.90 -18.39
CA GLY A 79 -0.44 20.78 -19.25
C GLY A 79 -1.79 20.97 -19.94
N GLU A 80 -2.13 22.20 -20.37
CA GLU A 80 -2.52 22.60 -21.74
C GLU A 80 -2.30 24.11 -21.89
#